data_AF-A0A7W1S449-F1
#
_entry.id   AF-A0A7W1S449-F1
#
_cell.length_a   1.000
_cell.length_b   1.000
_cell.length_c   1.000
_cell.angle_alpha   90.00
_cell.angle_beta   90.00
_cell.angle_gamma   90.00
#
_symmetry.space_group_name_H-M   'P 1'
#
loop_
_entity.id
_entity.type
_entity.pdbx_description
1 polymer ?
#
loop_
_entity_poly.entity_id
_entity_poly.type
_entity_poly.pdbx_seq_one_letter_code
_entity_poly.pdbx_strand_id
1 'polypeptide(L)'
;MQQQAAAGWHVADWGFWGWLETGLKIIGIVAGFIAFFNSSAVSALTIGGSPRLAATILVAVLALAMIGVVFMRITQKEIISVIYSIVNALGHVALLFALLRVPTQITLPIIFAVMFILGELAKQRFLAISGYVEGGQNTAAMVRFSRIIAVIYLVLAIFLVI
;
A
#
# COMPACT_ATOMS: atom_id res chain seq x y z
N MET A 1 -7.80 10.23 22.22
CA MET A 1 -6.47 10.52 22.78
C MET A 1 -5.66 11.22 21.71
N GLN A 2 -5.27 12.49 21.92
CA GLN A 2 -4.28 13.14 21.05
C GLN A 2 -2.90 12.60 21.46
N GLN A 3 -2.24 11.86 20.58
CA GLN A 3 -0.83 11.54 20.80
C GLN A 3 -0.05 12.83 20.55
N GLN A 4 0.46 13.45 21.61
CA GLN A 4 1.48 14.49 21.48
C GLN A 4 2.63 13.92 20.65
N ALA A 5 3.16 14.71 19.72
CA ALA A 5 4.32 14.30 18.92
C ALA A 5 5.41 13.80 19.88
N ALA A 6 5.75 12.51 19.80
CA ALA A 6 6.77 11.95 20.68
C ALA A 6 8.07 12.73 20.49
N ALA A 7 8.71 13.11 21.59
CA ALA A 7 9.95 13.89 21.54
C ALA A 7 11.10 13.15 20.82
N GLY A 8 10.97 11.82 20.65
CA GLY A 8 11.96 10.96 20.00
C GLY A 8 11.35 9.77 19.27
N TRP A 9 12.22 8.87 18.85
CA TRP A 9 11.83 7.60 18.25
C TRP A 9 11.04 6.74 19.24
N HIS A 10 9.92 6.20 18.80
CA HIS A 10 9.04 5.39 19.63
C HIS A 10 8.44 4.22 18.84
N VAL A 11 7.89 3.27 19.60
CA VAL A 11 7.05 2.19 19.09
C VAL A 11 5.63 2.48 19.58
N ALA A 12 4.70 2.63 18.66
CA ALA A 12 3.31 2.92 19.00
C ALA A 12 2.52 1.63 19.31
N ASP A 13 1.52 1.74 20.19
CA ASP A 13 0.58 0.64 20.45
C ASP A 13 -0.57 0.70 19.43
N TRP A 14 -0.56 -0.25 18.51
CA TRP A 14 -1.49 -0.31 17.38
C TRP A 14 -2.76 -1.13 17.69
N GLY A 15 -2.77 -1.88 18.78
CA GLY A 15 -3.81 -2.85 19.10
C GLY A 15 -4.07 -3.87 17.98
N PHE A 16 -5.12 -4.68 18.15
CA PHE A 16 -5.44 -5.76 17.20
C PHE A 16 -5.67 -5.26 15.76
N TRP A 17 -6.44 -4.19 15.58
CA TRP A 17 -6.83 -3.73 14.24
C TRP A 17 -5.68 -3.13 13.43
N GLY A 18 -4.72 -2.46 14.08
CA GLY A 18 -3.53 -1.97 13.39
C GLY A 18 -2.62 -3.13 12.96
N TRP A 19 -2.42 -4.14 13.81
CA TRP A 19 -1.69 -5.34 13.42
C TRP A 19 -2.37 -6.14 12.31
N LEU A 20 -3.71 -6.20 12.30
CA LEU A 20 -4.47 -6.83 11.23
C LEU A 20 -4.28 -6.11 9.89
N GLU A 21 -4.37 -4.77 9.87
CA GLU A 21 -4.06 -3.97 8.68
C GLU A 21 -2.65 -4.30 8.16
N THR A 22 -1.65 -4.25 9.04
CA THR A 22 -0.25 -4.51 8.69
C THR A 22 -0.06 -5.92 8.13
N GLY A 23 -0.63 -6.94 8.78
CA GLY A 23 -0.53 -8.32 8.33
C GLY A 23 -1.14 -8.54 6.94
N LEU A 24 -2.33 -7.99 6.70
CA LEU A 24 -2.99 -8.06 5.38
C LEU A 24 -2.11 -7.42 4.30
N LYS A 25 -1.59 -6.21 4.55
CA LYS A 25 -0.76 -5.53 3.56
C LYS A 25 0.59 -6.20 3.35
N ILE A 26 1.17 -6.85 4.37
CA ILE A 26 2.37 -7.68 4.22
C ILE A 26 2.12 -8.84 3.25
N ILE A 27 0.97 -9.52 3.30
CA ILE A 27 0.61 -10.56 2.33
C ILE A 27 0.59 -9.98 0.91
N GLY A 28 0.00 -8.79 0.75
CA GLY A 28 0.02 -8.07 -0.53
C GLY A 28 1.44 -7.76 -1.00
N ILE A 29 2.28 -7.18 -0.14
CA ILE A 29 3.68 -6.85 -0.43
C ILE A 29 4.47 -8.10 -0.86
N VAL A 30 4.28 -9.23 -0.16
CA VAL A 30 4.90 -10.51 -0.53
C VAL A 30 4.45 -10.95 -1.92
N ALA A 31 3.17 -10.82 -2.27
CA ALA A 31 2.68 -11.11 -3.63
C ALA A 31 3.37 -10.21 -4.68
N GLY A 32 3.60 -8.93 -4.37
CA GLY A 32 4.36 -8.00 -5.22
C GLY A 32 5.81 -8.43 -5.44
N PHE A 33 6.50 -8.88 -4.39
CA PHE A 33 7.85 -9.42 -4.51
C PHE A 33 7.89 -10.72 -5.30
N ILE A 34 6.99 -11.67 -5.03
CA ILE A 34 6.91 -12.92 -5.81
C ILE A 34 6.65 -12.59 -7.28
N ALA A 35 5.80 -11.59 -7.55
CA ALA A 35 5.53 -11.17 -8.92
C ALA A 35 6.79 -10.67 -9.63
N PHE A 36 7.58 -9.84 -8.93
CA PHE A 36 8.86 -9.35 -9.43
C PHE A 36 9.84 -10.49 -9.72
N PHE A 37 10.03 -11.42 -8.78
CA PHE A 37 10.96 -12.53 -8.96
C PHE A 37 10.54 -13.47 -10.09
N ASN A 38 9.25 -13.77 -10.24
CA ASN A 38 8.74 -14.59 -11.34
C ASN A 38 8.94 -13.92 -12.71
N SER A 39 8.98 -12.59 -12.76
CA SER A 39 9.24 -11.83 -13.98
C SER A 39 10.73 -11.59 -14.27
N SER A 40 11.64 -11.97 -13.36
CA SER A 40 13.06 -11.55 -13.40
C SER A 40 13.87 -12.11 -14.57
N ALA A 41 13.43 -13.21 -15.18
CA ALA A 41 14.03 -13.76 -16.39
C ALA A 41 13.78 -12.89 -17.63
N VAL A 42 12.81 -11.98 -17.59
CA VAL A 42 12.50 -11.05 -18.68
C VAL A 42 13.17 -9.71 -18.40
N SER A 43 14.22 -9.38 -19.15
CA SER A 43 14.97 -8.12 -18.98
C SER A 43 14.32 -6.93 -19.68
N ALA A 44 13.61 -7.16 -20.79
CA ALA A 44 12.94 -6.12 -21.55
C ALA A 44 11.73 -5.56 -20.78
N LEU A 45 11.63 -4.24 -20.72
CA LEU A 45 10.43 -3.57 -20.25
C LEU A 45 9.49 -3.38 -21.43
N THR A 46 8.24 -3.77 -21.23
CA THR A 46 7.16 -3.67 -22.20
C THR A 46 6.01 -2.89 -21.59
N ILE A 47 5.45 -2.00 -22.41
CA ILE A 47 4.24 -1.28 -22.06
C ILE A 47 3.11 -2.11 -22.67
N GLY A 48 2.32 -2.78 -21.82
CA GLY A 48 1.17 -3.56 -22.29
C GLY A 48 0.13 -2.68 -22.99
N GLY A 49 -0.78 -3.29 -23.76
CA GLY A 49 -1.91 -2.59 -24.37
C GLY A 49 -2.93 -2.09 -23.34
N SER A 50 -4.00 -1.42 -23.79
CA SER A 50 -5.16 -1.14 -22.93
C SER A 50 -5.88 -2.47 -22.61
N PRO A 51 -6.21 -2.79 -21.34
CA PRO A 51 -6.21 -1.94 -20.12
C PRO A 51 -4.92 -2.02 -19.27
N ARG A 52 -3.96 -2.87 -19.63
CA ARG A 52 -2.74 -3.14 -18.85
C ARG A 52 -1.87 -1.90 -18.67
N LEU A 53 -1.83 -1.03 -19.67
CA LEU A 53 -1.21 0.29 -19.55
C LEU A 53 -1.79 1.09 -18.37
N ALA A 54 -3.11 1.12 -18.23
CA ALA A 54 -3.77 1.86 -17.15
C ALA A 54 -3.44 1.27 -15.77
N ALA A 55 -3.40 -0.07 -15.65
CA ALA A 55 -2.94 -0.74 -14.43
C ALA A 55 -1.50 -0.36 -14.08
N THR A 56 -0.59 -0.38 -15.05
CA THR A 56 0.83 -0.02 -14.86
C THR A 56 0.99 1.44 -14.43
N ILE A 57 0.29 2.37 -15.08
CA ILE A 57 0.30 3.80 -14.70
C ILE A 57 -0.21 3.98 -13.26
N LEU A 58 -1.30 3.29 -12.92
CA LEU A 58 -1.89 3.39 -11.58
C LEU A 58 -0.93 2.86 -10.51
N VAL A 59 -0.27 1.73 -10.74
CA VAL A 59 0.76 1.19 -9.84
C VAL A 59 1.97 2.13 -9.76
N ALA A 60 2.37 2.77 -10.86
CA ALA A 60 3.45 3.75 -10.84
C ALA A 60 3.13 4.97 -9.95
N VAL A 61 1.91 5.50 -10.06
CA VAL A 61 1.43 6.60 -9.19
C VAL A 61 1.39 6.15 -7.72
N LEU A 62 0.89 4.95 -7.44
CA LEU A 62 0.87 4.39 -6.08
C LEU A 62 2.29 4.20 -5.52
N ALA A 63 3.23 3.71 -6.33
CA ALA A 63 4.63 3.55 -5.92
C ALA A 63 5.28 4.88 -5.53
N LEU A 64 5.07 5.94 -6.34
CA LEU A 64 5.53 7.29 -6.02
C LEU A 64 4.88 7.84 -4.75
N ALA A 65 3.57 7.64 -4.58
CA ALA A 65 2.88 8.04 -3.36
C ALA A 65 3.44 7.33 -2.11
N MET A 66 3.78 6.04 -2.21
CA MET A 66 4.37 5.29 -1.08
C MET A 66 5.76 5.78 -0.71
N ILE A 67 6.57 6.24 -1.68
CA ILE A 67 7.85 6.90 -1.39
C ILE A 67 7.59 8.18 -0.57
N GLY A 68 6.58 8.98 -0.93
CA GLY A 68 6.14 10.14 -0.14
C GLY A 68 5.72 9.77 1.29
N VAL A 69 5.03 8.64 1.46
CA VAL A 69 4.64 8.14 2.79
C VAL A 69 5.86 7.83 3.67
N VAL A 70 6.96 7.30 3.12
CA VAL A 70 8.18 7.04 3.89
C VAL A 70 8.69 8.31 4.56
N PHE A 71 8.76 9.43 3.83
CA PHE A 71 9.20 10.71 4.39
C PHE A 71 8.28 11.19 5.51
N MET A 72 6.96 11.09 5.33
CA MET A 72 6.00 11.43 6.39
C MET A 72 6.20 10.57 7.63
N ARG A 73 6.43 9.26 7.49
CA ARG A 73 6.65 8.37 8.63
C ARG A 73 7.96 8.66 9.36
N ILE A 74 9.02 9.05 8.64
CA ILE A 74 10.28 9.48 9.26
C ILE A 74 10.06 10.70 10.15
N THR A 75 9.27 11.69 9.72
CA THR A 75 8.99 12.88 10.54
C THR A 75 8.21 12.58 11.82
N GLN A 76 7.45 11.48 11.84
CA GLN A 76 6.68 11.03 13.00
C GLN A 76 7.50 10.20 13.98
N LYS A 77 8.71 9.77 13.57
CA LYS A 77 9.64 9.00 14.39
C LYS A 77 9.03 7.73 15.01
N GLU A 78 8.13 7.07 14.27
CA GLU A 78 7.55 5.80 14.70
C GLU A 78 8.26 4.65 13.98
N ILE A 79 8.96 3.80 14.74
CA ILE A 79 9.95 2.86 14.21
C ILE A 79 9.30 1.82 13.29
N ILE A 80 8.19 1.21 13.74
CA ILE A 80 7.57 0.09 13.02
C ILE A 80 6.96 0.58 11.71
N SER A 81 6.30 1.73 11.72
CA SER A 81 5.69 2.38 10.58
C SER A 81 6.73 2.87 9.58
N VAL A 82 7.90 3.33 10.01
CA VAL A 82 9.00 3.65 9.08
C VAL A 82 9.45 2.37 8.37
N ILE A 83 9.79 1.31 9.11
CA ILE A 83 10.22 0.03 8.53
C ILE A 83 9.15 -0.51 7.56
N TYR A 84 7.91 -0.55 8.02
CA TYR A 84 6.77 -0.98 7.22
C TYR A 84 6.60 -0.13 5.96
N SER A 85 6.69 1.20 6.05
CA SER A 85 6.53 2.07 4.88
C SER A 85 7.61 1.88 3.83
N ILE A 86 8.85 1.60 4.24
CA ILE A 86 9.96 1.29 3.32
C ILE A 86 9.67 -0.02 2.59
N VAL A 87 9.34 -1.08 3.34
CA VAL A 87 9.02 -2.40 2.77
C VAL A 87 7.79 -2.31 1.85
N ASN A 88 6.80 -1.51 2.23
CA ASN A 88 5.61 -1.26 1.44
C ASN A 88 5.92 -0.53 0.12
N ALA A 89 6.76 0.52 0.16
CA ALA A 89 7.21 1.21 -1.04
C ALA A 89 7.97 0.27 -1.99
N LEU A 90 8.88 -0.54 -1.44
CA LEU A 90 9.60 -1.55 -2.22
C LEU A 90 8.66 -2.59 -2.84
N GLY A 91 7.62 -3.04 -2.13
CA GLY A 91 6.61 -3.95 -2.66
C GLY A 91 5.84 -3.36 -3.85
N HIS A 92 5.50 -2.07 -3.80
CA HIS A 92 4.86 -1.38 -4.93
C HIS A 92 5.80 -1.22 -6.13
N VAL A 93 7.07 -0.87 -5.89
CA VAL A 93 8.08 -0.79 -6.95
C VAL A 93 8.34 -2.16 -7.57
N ALA A 94 8.40 -3.22 -6.76
CA ALA A 94 8.53 -4.60 -7.23
C ALA A 94 7.35 -4.98 -8.14
N LEU A 95 6.12 -4.69 -7.71
CA LEU A 95 4.92 -4.92 -8.52
C LEU A 95 4.94 -4.13 -9.84
N LEU A 96 5.38 -2.87 -9.80
CA LEU A 96 5.52 -2.05 -11.01
C LEU A 96 6.47 -2.69 -12.01
N PHE A 97 7.64 -3.13 -11.57
CA PHE A 97 8.59 -3.82 -12.44
C PHE A 97 8.05 -5.15 -12.96
N ALA A 98 7.30 -5.89 -12.14
CA ALA A 98 6.65 -7.13 -12.58
C ALA A 98 5.68 -6.86 -13.75
N LEU A 99 4.83 -5.84 -13.62
CA LEU A 99 3.88 -5.44 -14.68
C LEU A 99 4.57 -4.88 -15.92
N LEU A 100 5.70 -4.18 -15.77
CA LEU A 100 6.49 -3.70 -16.90
C LEU A 100 7.22 -4.84 -17.62
N ARG A 101 7.58 -5.93 -16.94
CA ARG A 101 8.25 -7.08 -17.56
C ARG A 101 7.27 -8.07 -18.17
N VAL A 102 6.19 -8.37 -17.45
CA VAL A 102 5.17 -9.36 -17.85
C VAL A 102 3.77 -8.76 -17.60
N PRO A 103 3.25 -7.90 -18.51
CA PRO A 103 1.93 -7.27 -18.34
C PRO A 103 0.76 -8.27 -18.28
N THR A 104 0.96 -9.48 -18.79
CA THR A 104 -0.03 -10.58 -18.80
C THR A 104 -0.12 -11.32 -17.46
N GLN A 105 0.77 -11.05 -16.51
CA GLN A 105 0.71 -11.65 -15.19
C GLN A 105 -0.35 -10.94 -14.34
N ILE A 106 -1.43 -11.63 -14.01
CA ILE A 106 -2.61 -11.00 -13.35
C ILE A 106 -2.82 -11.44 -11.91
N THR A 107 -2.52 -12.70 -11.58
CA THR A 107 -2.93 -13.31 -10.30
C THR A 107 -2.30 -12.64 -9.09
N LEU A 108 -0.97 -12.48 -9.08
CA LEU A 108 -0.26 -11.85 -7.96
C LEU A 108 -0.59 -10.34 -7.81
N PRO A 109 -0.67 -9.55 -8.90
CA PRO A 109 -1.20 -8.19 -8.82
C PRO A 109 -2.64 -8.08 -8.27
N ILE A 110 -3.53 -9.03 -8.61
CA ILE A 110 -4.89 -9.07 -8.04
C ILE A 110 -4.83 -9.37 -6.54
N ILE A 111 -4.04 -10.37 -6.11
CA ILE A 111 -3.85 -10.67 -4.68
C ILE A 111 -3.32 -9.44 -3.95
N PHE A 112 -2.33 -8.76 -4.52
CA PHE A 112 -1.82 -7.49 -3.99
C PHE A 112 -2.96 -6.50 -3.78
N ALA A 113 -3.73 -6.18 -4.83
CA ALA A 113 -4.81 -5.20 -4.76
C ALA A 113 -5.87 -5.58 -3.71
N VAL A 114 -6.31 -6.85 -3.69
CA VAL A 114 -7.33 -7.34 -2.73
C VAL A 114 -6.82 -7.23 -1.29
N MET A 115 -5.58 -7.63 -1.02
CA MET A 115 -5.00 -7.53 0.33
C MET A 115 -4.89 -6.08 0.80
N PHE A 116 -4.55 -5.15 -0.09
CA PHE A 116 -4.54 -3.73 0.24
C PHE A 116 -5.94 -3.17 0.50
N ILE A 117 -6.95 -3.58 -0.26
CA ILE A 117 -8.36 -3.22 0.01
C ILE A 117 -8.76 -3.70 1.41
N LEU A 118 -8.51 -4.97 1.74
CA LEU A 118 -8.82 -5.53 3.06
C LEU A 118 -8.06 -4.80 4.17
N GLY A 119 -6.79 -4.45 3.93
CA GLY A 119 -6.00 -3.64 4.86
C GLY A 119 -6.61 -2.25 5.09
N GLU A 120 -7.07 -1.56 4.04
CA GLU A 120 -7.76 -0.28 4.19
C GLU A 120 -9.10 -0.42 4.95
N LEU A 121 -9.83 -1.53 4.78
CA LEU A 121 -11.04 -1.78 5.57
C LEU A 121 -10.71 -2.02 7.07
N ALA A 122 -9.65 -2.77 7.36
CA ALA A 122 -9.16 -2.95 8.73
C ALA A 122 -8.73 -1.62 9.35
N LYS A 123 -8.04 -0.77 8.58
CA LYS A 123 -7.67 0.60 8.98
C LYS A 123 -8.88 1.45 9.31
N GLN A 124 -9.91 1.44 8.46
CA GLN A 124 -11.14 2.21 8.71
C GLN A 124 -11.80 1.77 10.02
N ARG A 125 -11.80 0.46 10.31
CA ARG A 125 -12.31 -0.07 11.58
C ARG A 125 -11.46 0.36 12.77
N PHE A 126 -10.13 0.31 12.66
CA PHE A 126 -9.21 0.85 13.65
C PHE A 126 -9.53 2.31 13.96
N LEU A 127 -9.54 3.18 12.94
CA LEU A 127 -9.81 4.61 13.07
C LEU A 127 -11.14 4.89 13.76
N ALA A 128 -12.19 4.17 13.36
CA ALA A 128 -13.53 4.33 13.92
C ALA A 128 -13.62 3.96 15.41
N ILE A 129 -12.87 2.95 15.86
CA ILE A 129 -12.90 2.49 17.27
C ILE A 129 -11.96 3.34 18.13
N SER A 130 -10.74 3.62 17.64
CA SER A 130 -9.72 4.29 18.45
C SER A 130 -9.93 5.81 18.54
N GLY A 131 -10.68 6.40 17.61
CA GLY A 131 -10.77 7.85 17.46
C GLY A 131 -9.41 8.47 17.14
N TYR A 132 -8.54 7.72 16.46
CA TYR A 132 -7.20 8.17 16.11
C TYR A 132 -7.25 9.38 15.18
N VAL A 133 -6.33 10.32 15.42
CA VAL A 133 -6.16 11.57 14.69
C VAL A 133 -4.67 11.81 14.48
N GLU A 134 -4.29 12.36 13.33
CA GLU A 134 -2.89 12.48 12.92
C GLU A 134 -2.69 13.66 11.97
N GLY A 135 -1.58 14.41 12.13
CA GLY A 135 -1.21 15.46 11.17
C GLY A 135 -2.26 16.56 10.99
N GLY A 136 -3.01 16.89 12.04
CA GLY A 136 -4.13 17.85 11.97
C GLY A 136 -5.40 17.32 11.30
N GLN A 137 -5.41 16.05 10.87
CA GLN A 137 -6.60 15.41 10.31
C GLN A 137 -7.44 14.77 11.42
N ASN A 138 -8.75 15.00 11.33
CA ASN A 138 -9.70 14.27 12.17
C ASN A 138 -9.97 12.86 11.61
N THR A 139 -10.53 11.99 12.46
CA THR A 139 -10.80 10.59 12.12
C THR A 139 -11.66 10.44 10.85
N ALA A 140 -12.66 11.32 10.67
CA ALA A 140 -13.52 11.28 9.49
C ALA A 140 -12.76 11.56 8.19
N ALA A 141 -11.84 12.54 8.18
CA ALA A 141 -10.99 12.83 7.04
C ALA A 141 -10.06 11.65 6.71
N MET A 142 -9.44 11.05 7.72
CA MET A 142 -8.57 9.88 7.55
C MET A 142 -9.33 8.66 7.00
N VAL A 143 -10.57 8.42 7.46
CA VAL A 143 -11.44 7.35 6.94
C VAL A 143 -11.82 7.61 5.48
N ARG A 144 -12.15 8.86 5.11
CA ARG A 144 -12.44 9.22 3.71
C ARG A 144 -11.22 8.99 2.81
N PHE A 145 -10.05 9.41 3.26
CA PHE A 145 -8.80 9.18 2.54
C PHE A 145 -8.54 7.68 2.35
N SER A 146 -8.64 6.88 3.42
CA SER A 146 -8.51 5.41 3.35
C SER A 146 -9.50 4.78 2.35
N ARG A 147 -10.74 5.27 2.30
CA ARG A 147 -11.74 4.79 1.33
C ARG A 147 -11.35 5.11 -0.11
N ILE A 148 -10.80 6.30 -0.38
CA ILE A 148 -10.30 6.66 -1.72
C ILE A 148 -9.17 5.70 -2.12
N ILE A 149 -8.24 5.41 -1.22
CA ILE A 149 -7.17 4.44 -1.47
C ILE A 149 -7.73 3.04 -1.77
N ALA A 150 -8.72 2.57 -1.01
CA ALA A 150 -9.40 1.30 -1.28
C ALA A 150 -10.05 1.26 -2.68
N VAL A 151 -10.70 2.35 -3.09
CA VAL A 151 -11.29 2.47 -4.44
C VAL A 151 -10.21 2.45 -5.52
N ILE A 152 -9.06 3.09 -5.31
CA ILE A 152 -7.94 3.05 -6.25
C ILE A 152 -7.45 1.60 -6.44
N TYR A 153 -7.29 0.82 -5.38
CA TYR A 153 -6.92 -0.59 -5.51
C TYR A 153 -8.03 -1.44 -6.16
N LEU A 154 -9.30 -1.10 -5.96
CA LEU A 154 -10.41 -1.76 -6.68
C LEU A 154 -10.33 -1.48 -8.18
N VAL A 155 -10.06 -0.24 -8.58
CA VAL A 155 -9.85 0.14 -9.99
C VAL A 155 -8.65 -0.61 -10.58
N LEU A 156 -7.55 -0.73 -9.83
CA LEU A 156 -6.41 -1.54 -10.23
C LEU A 156 -6.82 -2.99 -10.50
N ALA A 157 -7.56 -3.62 -9.58
CA ALA A 157 -8.05 -4.99 -9.76
C ALA A 157 -8.93 -5.13 -11.00
N ILE A 158 -9.79 -4.15 -11.29
CA ILE A 158 -10.64 -4.15 -12.49
C ILE A 158 -9.79 -4.08 -13.78
N PHE A 159 -8.83 -3.15 -13.86
CA PHE A 159 -7.91 -3.07 -15.01
C PHE A 159 -7.06 -4.33 -15.19
N LEU A 160 -6.86 -5.11 -14.12
CA LEU A 160 -6.14 -6.37 -14.18
C LEU A 160 -7.01 -7.56 -14.64
N VAL A 161 -8.34 -7.42 -14.66
CA VAL A 161 -9.26 -8.50 -15.05
C VAL A 161 -9.79 -8.31 -16.47
N ILE A 162 -10.10 -7.08 -16.87
CA ILE A 162 -10.53 -6.76 -18.23
C ILE A 162 -9.36 -6.79 -19.23
#